data_AF-A0A4R8L435-F1
#
_entry.id   AF-A0A4R8L435-F1
#
_cell.length_a   1.000
_cell.length_b   1.000
_cell.length_c   1.000
_cell.angle_alpha   90.00
_cell.angle_beta   90.00
_cell.angle_gamma   90.00
#
_symmetry.space_group_name_H-M   'P 1'
#
loop_
_entity.id
_entity.type
_entity.pdbx_description
1 polymer ?
#
loop_
_entity_poly.entity_id
_entity_poly.type
_entity_poly.pdbx_seq_one_letter_code
_entity_poly.pdbx_strand_id
1 'polypeptide(L)'
;PTAQHTHIKESQEDEDILAGFIGTLDYTISDPEVQKMVTSVLFPGGVMVTDLPHVSTALPSGNVIQNILHYKADIEAAAQMFNIPAVLIAGVMYQESGGNQLDPSGHVLTSSAGAMGLMQVEPSTAEGLTVNGVPVGASWYADLSNPTTNILLGAELLSELYHEFNENVEETLSAYNAGPGAEEEALSQGYTVAQNSQTIEYVAAITQQWIPALEPYFGSI
;
A
#
# COMPACT_ATOMS: atom_id res chain seq x y z
N PRO A 1 -42.48 11.40 38.12
CA PRO A 1 -41.76 12.69 38.21
C PRO A 1 -40.37 12.49 38.81
N THR A 2 -39.23 12.70 38.15
CA THR A 2 -38.92 13.43 36.91
C THR A 2 -37.55 12.91 36.47
N ALA A 3 -37.41 12.49 35.20
CA ALA A 3 -36.10 12.15 34.62
C ALA A 3 -35.33 13.46 34.40
N GLN A 4 -34.12 13.56 34.96
CA GLN A 4 -33.21 14.66 34.67
C GLN A 4 -32.55 14.39 33.31
N HIS A 5 -32.93 15.20 32.31
CA HIS A 5 -32.17 15.39 31.09
C HIS A 5 -30.86 16.10 31.44
N THR A 6 -29.74 15.39 31.42
CA THR A 6 -28.42 16.01 31.33
C THR A 6 -28.16 16.39 29.88
N HIS A 7 -28.36 17.66 29.58
CA HIS A 7 -27.92 18.29 28.35
C HIS A 7 -26.40 18.51 28.50
N ILE A 8 -25.60 17.62 27.91
CA ILE A 8 -24.16 17.85 27.79
C ILE A 8 -24.00 18.93 26.72
N LYS A 9 -23.49 20.09 27.12
CA LYS A 9 -23.02 21.11 26.17
C LYS A 9 -21.71 20.60 25.61
N GLU A 10 -21.66 20.37 24.31
CA GLU A 10 -20.39 20.23 23.57
C GLU A 10 -19.55 21.47 23.89
N SER A 11 -18.32 21.24 24.35
CA SER A 11 -17.42 22.31 24.73
C SER A 11 -16.71 22.85 23.49
N GLN A 12 -16.28 24.12 23.52
CA GLN A 12 -15.55 24.73 22.41
C GLN A 12 -14.25 23.94 22.09
N GLU A 13 -13.68 23.24 23.07
CA GLU A 13 -12.54 22.33 22.89
C GLU A 13 -12.90 21.08 22.08
N ASP A 14 -14.12 20.54 22.21
CA ASP A 14 -14.57 19.39 21.43
C ASP A 14 -14.77 19.76 19.95
N GLU A 15 -15.29 20.97 19.68
CA GLU A 15 -15.39 21.52 18.32
C GLU A 15 -14.02 21.85 17.72
N ASP A 16 -13.07 22.35 18.50
CA ASP A 16 -11.70 22.64 18.04
C ASP A 16 -10.88 21.34 17.81
N ILE A 17 -11.13 20.29 18.59
CA ILE A 17 -10.56 18.94 18.35
C ILE A 17 -11.19 18.34 17.10
N LEU A 18 -12.51 18.46 16.90
CA LEU A 18 -13.19 18.03 15.67
C LEU A 18 -12.69 18.83 14.46
N ALA A 19 -12.49 20.14 14.60
CA ALA A 19 -11.93 21.01 13.57
C ALA A 19 -10.44 20.74 13.31
N GLY A 20 -9.68 20.26 14.30
CA GLY A 20 -8.31 19.75 14.12
C GLY A 20 -8.28 18.40 13.40
N PHE A 21 -9.24 17.52 13.70
CA PHE A 21 -9.43 16.23 13.01
C PHE A 21 -9.92 16.40 11.58
N ILE A 22 -10.79 17.38 11.33
CA ILE A 22 -11.30 17.73 9.99
C ILE A 22 -10.28 18.60 9.23
N GLY A 23 -9.50 19.43 9.94
CA GLY A 23 -8.53 20.37 9.35
C GLY A 23 -7.22 19.73 8.86
N THR A 24 -7.00 18.45 9.15
CA THR A 24 -5.91 17.63 8.60
C THR A 24 -6.35 16.72 7.46
N LEU A 25 -7.66 16.68 7.14
CA LEU A 25 -8.13 16.12 5.89
C LEU A 25 -7.85 17.14 4.80
N ASP A 26 -6.98 16.77 3.86
CA ASP A 26 -6.79 17.53 2.64
C ASP A 26 -8.13 17.59 1.88
N TYR A 27 -8.88 18.68 2.06
CA TYR A 27 -10.19 18.90 1.43
C TYR A 27 -10.09 19.02 -0.11
N THR A 28 -8.88 18.90 -0.67
CA THR A 28 -8.63 18.82 -2.12
C THR A 28 -8.75 17.40 -2.69
N ILE A 29 -8.98 16.37 -1.85
CA ILE A 29 -9.31 15.01 -2.31
C ILE A 29 -10.63 15.06 -3.09
N SER A 30 -10.52 15.19 -4.41
CA SER A 30 -11.65 15.28 -5.35
C SER A 30 -12.20 13.92 -5.78
N ASP A 31 -11.56 12.83 -5.33
CA ASP A 31 -11.95 11.48 -5.67
C ASP A 31 -13.15 11.02 -4.80
N PRO A 32 -14.31 10.73 -5.42
CA PRO A 32 -15.54 10.41 -4.68
C PRO A 32 -15.49 9.07 -3.93
N GLU A 33 -14.64 8.12 -4.34
CA GLU A 33 -14.50 6.84 -3.61
C GLU A 33 -13.61 7.01 -2.38
N VAL A 34 -12.55 7.82 -2.48
CA VAL A 34 -11.71 8.19 -1.32
C VAL A 34 -12.55 8.96 -0.29
N GLN A 35 -13.43 9.86 -0.75
CA GLN A 35 -14.36 10.58 0.13
C GLN A 35 -15.32 9.65 0.90
N LYS A 36 -15.79 8.56 0.27
CA LYS A 36 -16.63 7.57 0.96
C LYS A 36 -15.88 6.84 2.07
N MET A 37 -14.60 6.51 1.85
CA MET A 37 -13.76 5.82 2.83
C MET A 37 -13.43 6.70 4.04
N VAL A 38 -13.09 7.98 3.78
CA VAL A 38 -12.95 9.01 4.82
C VAL A 38 -14.18 9.07 5.70
N THR A 39 -15.35 9.08 5.06
CA THR A 39 -16.62 9.15 5.78
C THR A 39 -16.90 7.88 6.60
N SER A 40 -16.56 6.69 6.10
CA SER A 40 -16.80 5.43 6.83
C SER A 40 -15.87 5.20 8.02
N VAL A 41 -14.62 5.67 7.95
CA VAL A 41 -13.66 5.57 9.06
C VAL A 41 -14.00 6.55 10.19
N LEU A 42 -14.48 7.74 9.85
CA LEU A 42 -14.89 8.74 10.83
C LEU A 42 -16.25 8.43 11.49
N PHE A 43 -17.13 7.70 10.82
CA PHE A 43 -18.50 7.46 11.30
C PHE A 43 -18.99 6.00 11.16
N PRO A 44 -18.32 4.99 11.75
CA PRO A 44 -18.91 3.68 11.88
C PRO A 44 -19.97 3.75 13.00
N GLY A 45 -21.21 4.10 12.65
CA GLY A 45 -22.35 3.97 13.57
C GLY A 45 -22.41 4.93 14.76
N GLY A 46 -21.71 6.07 14.72
CA GLY A 46 -21.84 7.13 15.73
C GLY A 46 -21.04 6.91 17.03
N VAL A 47 -20.01 6.07 17.01
CA VAL A 47 -19.10 5.89 18.16
C VAL A 47 -17.75 6.52 17.83
N MET A 48 -17.36 7.53 18.62
CA MET A 48 -16.01 8.11 18.60
C MET A 48 -15.01 7.04 19.05
N VAL A 49 -14.08 6.64 18.19
CA VAL A 49 -13.03 5.66 18.50
C VAL A 49 -11.88 6.39 19.18
N THR A 50 -11.80 6.36 20.51
CA THR A 50 -10.78 7.11 21.28
C THR A 50 -9.57 6.30 21.73
N ASP A 51 -9.45 5.00 21.42
CA ASP A 51 -8.36 4.15 21.94
C ASP A 51 -7.87 3.09 20.93
N LEU A 52 -7.14 3.51 19.90
CA LEU A 52 -6.27 2.60 19.13
C LEU A 52 -4.80 3.07 19.19
N PRO A 53 -3.84 2.18 19.43
CA PRO A 53 -2.43 2.53 19.39
C PRO A 53 -2.04 2.82 17.93
N HIS A 54 -1.82 4.10 17.61
CA HIS A 54 -1.14 4.59 16.41
C HIS A 54 -1.36 3.79 15.12
N VAL A 55 -2.62 3.53 14.75
CA VAL A 55 -2.91 3.29 13.33
C VAL A 55 -2.81 4.66 12.68
N SER A 56 -1.81 4.86 11.82
CA SER A 56 -1.81 6.03 10.94
C SER A 56 -3.06 5.91 10.06
N THR A 57 -4.14 6.59 10.45
CA THR A 57 -5.41 6.68 9.70
C THR A 57 -5.29 7.69 8.55
N ALA A 58 -4.07 7.93 8.06
CA ALA A 58 -3.84 8.78 6.90
C ALA A 58 -4.40 8.03 5.69
N LEU A 59 -5.68 8.24 5.45
CA LEU A 59 -6.36 7.75 4.27
C LEU A 59 -5.59 8.19 3.04
N PRO A 60 -5.58 7.34 2.00
CA PRO A 60 -4.76 7.61 0.84
C PRO A 60 -5.18 8.93 0.23
N SER A 61 -4.24 9.86 0.09
CA SER A 61 -4.57 11.16 -0.50
C SER A 61 -4.98 10.96 -1.96
N GLY A 62 -6.01 11.68 -2.40
CA GLY A 62 -6.54 11.56 -3.77
C GLY A 62 -5.46 11.70 -4.84
N ASN A 63 -4.43 12.51 -4.61
CA ASN A 63 -3.29 12.65 -5.52
C ASN A 63 -2.52 11.34 -5.70
N VAL A 64 -2.33 10.55 -4.64
CA VAL A 64 -1.59 9.28 -4.72
C VAL A 64 -2.42 8.22 -5.44
N ILE A 65 -3.73 8.13 -5.17
CA ILE A 65 -4.60 7.20 -5.93
C ILE A 65 -4.58 7.55 -7.42
N GLN A 66 -4.62 8.84 -7.78
CA GLN A 66 -4.50 9.24 -9.19
C GLN A 66 -3.14 8.85 -9.80
N ASN A 67 -2.04 8.90 -9.03
CA ASN A 67 -0.75 8.39 -9.48
C ASN A 67 -0.77 6.88 -9.74
N ILE A 68 -1.43 6.09 -8.89
CA ILE A 68 -1.60 4.65 -9.12
C ILE A 68 -2.47 4.39 -10.35
N LEU A 69 -3.59 5.12 -10.49
CA LEU A 69 -4.50 4.99 -11.63
C LEU A 69 -3.85 5.39 -12.96
N HIS A 70 -2.83 6.26 -12.94
CA HIS A 70 -2.02 6.57 -14.12
C HIS A 70 -1.42 5.30 -14.75
N TYR A 71 -1.05 4.32 -13.93
CA TYR A 71 -0.46 3.05 -14.34
C TYR A 71 -1.46 1.89 -14.42
N LYS A 72 -2.77 2.15 -14.37
CA LYS A 72 -3.80 1.12 -14.28
C LYS A 72 -3.68 0.04 -15.36
N ALA A 73 -3.47 0.43 -16.61
CA ALA A 73 -3.38 -0.51 -17.73
C ALA A 73 -2.14 -1.43 -17.61
N ASP A 74 -1.00 -0.89 -17.15
CA ASP A 74 0.23 -1.66 -16.95
C ASP A 74 0.07 -2.63 -15.77
N ILE A 75 -0.56 -2.19 -14.68
CA ILE A 75 -0.87 -3.03 -13.52
C ILE A 75 -1.80 -4.18 -13.92
N GLU A 76 -2.88 -3.91 -14.67
CA GLU A 76 -3.83 -4.94 -15.13
C GLU A 76 -3.19 -5.93 -16.10
N ALA A 77 -2.30 -5.45 -16.98
CA ALA A 77 -1.56 -6.31 -17.90
C ALA A 77 -0.58 -7.22 -17.14
N ALA A 78 0.14 -6.69 -16.15
CA ALA A 78 1.04 -7.47 -15.30
C ALA A 78 0.27 -8.51 -14.47
N ALA A 79 -0.85 -8.12 -13.86
CA ALA A 79 -1.73 -9.02 -13.12
C ALA A 79 -2.22 -10.21 -13.97
N GLN A 80 -2.64 -9.95 -15.21
CA GLN A 80 -3.03 -11.00 -16.15
C GLN A 80 -1.86 -11.89 -16.55
N MET A 81 -0.68 -11.30 -16.78
CA MET A 81 0.51 -12.03 -17.19
C MET A 81 0.98 -13.02 -16.11
N PHE A 82 0.99 -12.58 -14.86
CA PHE A 82 1.52 -13.34 -13.73
C PHE A 82 0.43 -14.06 -12.91
N ASN A 83 -0.84 -13.94 -13.30
CA ASN A 83 -1.98 -14.59 -12.65
C ASN A 83 -2.07 -14.27 -11.14
N ILE A 84 -1.94 -12.99 -10.79
CA ILE A 84 -2.12 -12.47 -9.43
C ILE A 84 -3.13 -11.32 -9.40
N PRO A 85 -3.77 -11.01 -8.25
CA PRO A 85 -4.73 -9.91 -8.16
C PRO A 85 -4.11 -8.55 -8.50
N ALA A 86 -4.74 -7.79 -9.39
CA ALA A 86 -4.28 -6.45 -9.77
C ALA A 86 -4.24 -5.49 -8.58
N VAL A 87 -5.18 -5.64 -7.64
CA VAL A 87 -5.25 -4.83 -6.41
C VAL A 87 -4.04 -5.06 -5.50
N LEU A 88 -3.44 -6.26 -5.52
CA LEU A 88 -2.25 -6.58 -4.74
C LEU A 88 -1.02 -5.83 -5.30
N ILE A 89 -0.83 -5.84 -6.62
CA ILE A 89 0.24 -5.06 -7.30
C ILE A 89 0.05 -3.57 -7.00
N ALA A 90 -1.19 -3.06 -7.13
CA ALA A 90 -1.49 -1.65 -6.88
C ALA A 90 -1.23 -1.25 -5.42
N GLY A 91 -1.58 -2.11 -4.45
CA GLY A 91 -1.33 -1.89 -3.03
C GLY A 91 0.16 -1.84 -2.69
N VAL A 92 0.96 -2.75 -3.27
CA VAL A 92 2.43 -2.72 -3.14
C VAL A 92 2.99 -1.44 -3.76
N MET A 93 2.63 -1.10 -5.00
CA MET A 93 3.11 0.14 -5.64
C MET A 93 2.76 1.40 -4.82
N TYR A 94 1.56 1.43 -4.25
CA TYR A 94 1.15 2.51 -3.36
C TYR A 94 2.10 2.63 -2.17
N GLN A 95 2.36 1.52 -1.48
CA GLN A 95 3.20 1.50 -0.29
C GLN A 95 4.68 1.80 -0.61
N GLU A 96 5.18 1.35 -1.75
CA GLU A 96 6.59 1.49 -2.14
C GLU A 96 6.95 2.89 -2.62
N SER A 97 6.10 3.51 -3.44
CA SER A 97 6.43 4.78 -4.09
C SER A 97 5.30 5.79 -4.11
N GLY A 98 4.07 5.41 -3.75
CA GLY A 98 2.88 6.23 -3.99
C GLY A 98 2.67 6.50 -5.49
N GLY A 99 3.10 5.58 -6.35
CA GLY A 99 3.03 5.74 -7.80
C GLY A 99 4.04 6.76 -8.37
N ASN A 100 5.10 7.10 -7.63
CA ASN A 100 6.12 8.02 -8.11
C ASN A 100 7.32 7.24 -8.69
N GLN A 101 7.48 7.27 -10.01
CA GLN A 101 8.69 6.72 -10.64
C GLN A 101 9.93 7.59 -10.37
N LEU A 102 9.74 8.90 -10.18
CA LEU A 102 10.82 9.87 -10.04
C LEU A 102 10.77 10.59 -8.69
N ASP A 103 11.95 10.96 -8.18
CA ASP A 103 12.11 11.87 -7.05
C ASP A 103 11.81 13.33 -7.46
N PRO A 104 11.68 14.28 -6.50
CA PRO A 104 11.42 15.69 -6.82
C PRO A 104 12.50 16.39 -7.66
N SER A 105 13.68 15.78 -7.80
CA SER A 105 14.78 16.29 -8.63
C SER A 105 14.76 15.73 -10.06
N GLY A 106 13.84 14.80 -10.35
CA GLY A 106 13.68 14.18 -11.66
C GLY A 106 14.54 12.92 -11.88
N HIS A 107 15.19 12.39 -10.85
CA HIS A 107 15.89 11.10 -10.93
C HIS A 107 14.95 9.95 -10.59
N VAL A 108 15.27 8.71 -10.97
CA VAL A 108 14.49 7.54 -10.55
C VAL A 108 14.43 7.46 -9.03
N LEU A 109 13.23 7.32 -8.48
CA LEU A 109 13.04 7.22 -7.05
C LEU A 109 13.82 6.01 -6.52
N THR A 110 14.78 6.26 -5.62
CA THR A 110 15.72 5.24 -5.14
C THR A 110 15.78 5.27 -3.61
N SER A 111 15.59 4.13 -2.96
CA SER A 111 15.70 4.01 -1.49
C SER A 111 17.16 4.09 -1.02
N SER A 112 17.37 4.19 0.29
CA SER A 112 18.71 4.10 0.89
C SER A 112 19.38 2.74 0.68
N ALA A 113 18.61 1.67 0.50
CA ALA A 113 19.10 0.33 0.17
C ALA A 113 19.40 0.15 -1.32
N GLY A 114 18.97 1.10 -2.17
CA GLY A 114 19.18 1.06 -3.62
C GLY A 114 18.02 0.45 -4.41
N ALA A 115 16.89 0.15 -3.76
CA ALA A 115 15.64 -0.22 -4.42
C ALA A 115 15.12 0.92 -5.31
N MET A 116 14.57 0.62 -6.49
CA MET A 116 14.28 1.62 -7.51
C MET A 116 12.85 1.59 -8.07
N GLY A 117 12.33 2.78 -8.38
CA GLY A 117 11.13 3.01 -9.18
C GLY A 117 9.81 2.69 -8.46
N LEU A 118 8.76 2.47 -9.25
CA LEU A 118 7.38 2.32 -8.78
C LEU A 118 7.16 1.23 -7.73
N MET A 119 7.80 0.07 -7.91
CA MET A 119 7.67 -1.09 -7.03
C MET A 119 8.91 -1.34 -6.18
N GLN A 120 9.85 -0.37 -6.15
CA GLN A 120 11.08 -0.42 -5.35
C GLN A 120 11.78 -1.78 -5.43
N VAL A 121 12.07 -2.24 -6.65
CA VAL A 121 12.81 -3.50 -6.86
C VAL A 121 14.31 -3.23 -6.71
N GLU A 122 14.99 -4.05 -5.91
CA GLU A 122 16.44 -3.97 -5.75
C GLU A 122 17.18 -4.49 -6.99
N PRO A 123 18.32 -3.87 -7.38
CA PRO A 123 19.11 -4.31 -8.52
C PRO A 123 19.55 -5.79 -8.46
N SER A 124 19.97 -6.27 -7.29
CA SER A 124 20.36 -7.67 -7.09
C SER A 124 19.21 -8.64 -7.28
N THR A 125 17.98 -8.23 -6.92
CA THR A 125 16.78 -9.02 -7.17
C THR A 125 16.44 -8.99 -8.66
N ALA A 126 16.50 -7.81 -9.29
CA ALA A 126 16.22 -7.65 -10.72
C ALA A 126 17.12 -8.50 -11.62
N GLU A 127 18.37 -8.76 -11.24
CA GLU A 127 19.28 -9.63 -12.00
C GLU A 127 18.76 -11.07 -12.17
N GLY A 128 17.95 -11.56 -11.23
CA GLY A 128 17.32 -12.88 -11.27
C GLY A 128 16.01 -12.96 -12.04
N LEU A 129 15.41 -11.81 -12.37
CA LEU A 129 14.07 -11.68 -12.95
C LEU A 129 14.08 -11.59 -14.48
N THR A 130 12.90 -11.72 -15.09
CA THR A 130 12.71 -11.74 -16.54
C THR A 130 11.61 -10.80 -17.03
N VAL A 131 11.89 -10.07 -18.11
CA VAL A 131 10.87 -9.30 -18.82
C VAL A 131 10.43 -10.10 -20.04
N ASN A 132 9.19 -10.59 -20.04
CA ASN A 132 8.66 -11.48 -21.09
C ASN A 132 9.55 -12.72 -21.33
N GLY A 133 10.08 -13.32 -20.26
CA GLY A 133 10.97 -14.48 -20.35
C GLY A 133 12.39 -14.18 -20.83
N VAL A 134 12.77 -12.89 -20.93
CA VAL A 134 14.14 -12.45 -21.22
C VAL A 134 14.79 -11.96 -19.92
N PRO A 135 15.92 -12.54 -19.49
CA PRO A 135 16.61 -12.08 -18.28
C PRO A 135 17.04 -10.62 -18.38
N VAL A 136 16.79 -9.85 -17.32
CA VAL A 136 17.21 -8.44 -17.19
C VAL A 136 18.74 -8.30 -17.29
N GLY A 137 19.48 -9.19 -16.63
CA GLY A 137 20.94 -9.23 -16.67
C GLY A 137 21.61 -7.89 -16.38
N ALA A 138 22.66 -7.54 -17.14
CA ALA A 138 23.46 -6.34 -16.90
C ALA A 138 22.75 -5.00 -17.26
N SER A 139 21.52 -5.04 -17.75
CA SER A 139 20.75 -3.85 -18.16
C SER A 139 19.72 -3.39 -17.12
N TRP A 140 19.78 -3.94 -15.89
CA TRP A 140 18.85 -3.65 -14.79
C TRP A 140 18.52 -2.17 -14.59
N TYR A 141 19.47 -1.25 -14.77
CA TYR A 141 19.19 0.18 -14.59
C TYR A 141 18.23 0.72 -15.64
N ALA A 142 18.43 0.36 -16.91
CA ALA A 142 17.55 0.78 -18.00
C ALA A 142 16.14 0.20 -17.81
N ASP A 143 16.06 -1.02 -17.30
CA ASP A 143 14.80 -1.72 -17.05
C ASP A 143 14.06 -1.14 -15.83
N LEU A 144 14.75 -0.95 -14.70
CA LEU A 144 14.15 -0.39 -13.48
C LEU A 144 13.80 1.10 -13.61
N SER A 145 14.49 1.84 -14.50
CA SER A 145 14.16 3.25 -14.79
C SER A 145 12.95 3.42 -15.70
N ASN A 146 12.52 2.36 -16.42
CA ASN A 146 11.31 2.37 -17.20
C ASN A 146 10.09 1.99 -16.33
N PRO A 147 9.03 2.82 -16.24
CA PRO A 147 7.87 2.54 -15.40
C PRO A 147 7.19 1.19 -15.68
N THR A 148 6.88 0.90 -16.95
CA THR A 148 6.18 -0.32 -17.34
C THR A 148 7.01 -1.56 -17.05
N THR A 149 8.32 -1.51 -17.34
CA THR A 149 9.23 -2.62 -16.99
C THR A 149 9.38 -2.79 -15.49
N ASN A 150 9.46 -1.70 -14.71
CA ASN A 150 9.52 -1.75 -13.25
C ASN A 150 8.27 -2.44 -12.65
N ILE A 151 7.08 -2.15 -13.19
CA ILE A 151 5.82 -2.82 -12.81
C ILE A 151 5.88 -4.31 -13.13
N LEU A 152 6.35 -4.68 -14.32
CA LEU A 152 6.46 -6.09 -14.71
C LEU A 152 7.42 -6.86 -13.79
N LEU A 153 8.58 -6.28 -13.47
CA LEU A 153 9.56 -6.92 -12.60
C LEU A 153 9.06 -7.03 -11.15
N GLY A 154 8.45 -5.98 -10.62
CA GLY A 154 7.87 -6.04 -9.28
C GLY A 154 6.70 -7.04 -9.22
N ALA A 155 5.88 -7.13 -10.27
CA ALA A 155 4.80 -8.10 -10.36
C ALA A 155 5.28 -9.55 -10.51
N GLU A 156 6.38 -9.78 -11.25
CA GLU A 156 7.02 -11.09 -11.35
C GLU A 156 7.50 -11.54 -9.98
N LEU A 157 8.30 -10.72 -9.30
CA LEU A 157 8.77 -10.99 -7.93
C LEU A 157 7.61 -11.25 -6.97
N LEU A 158 6.59 -10.40 -7.01
CA LEU A 158 5.41 -10.54 -6.16
C LEU A 158 4.65 -11.83 -6.45
N SER A 159 4.59 -12.27 -7.71
CA SER A 159 3.94 -13.53 -8.10
C SER A 159 4.70 -14.77 -7.65
N GLU A 160 6.04 -14.73 -7.70
CA GLU A 160 6.87 -15.82 -7.18
C GLU A 160 6.59 -16.04 -5.69
N LEU A 161 6.62 -14.95 -4.91
CA LEU A 161 6.31 -14.97 -3.50
C LEU A 161 4.84 -15.36 -3.23
N TYR A 162 3.91 -14.84 -4.02
CA TYR A 162 2.48 -15.17 -3.87
C TYR A 162 2.22 -16.66 -4.03
N HIS A 163 2.87 -17.31 -4.98
CA HIS A 163 2.74 -18.75 -5.16
C HIS A 163 3.57 -19.57 -4.15
N GLU A 164 4.75 -19.09 -3.75
CA GLU A 164 5.59 -19.71 -2.72
C GLU A 164 4.87 -19.79 -1.37
N PHE A 165 4.17 -18.71 -0.99
CA PHE A 165 3.40 -18.61 0.25
C PHE A 165 1.91 -18.98 0.07
N ASN A 166 1.61 -19.87 -0.89
CA ASN A 166 0.28 -20.48 -1.08
C ASN A 166 -0.87 -19.46 -1.18
N GLU A 167 -0.65 -18.37 -1.90
CA GLU A 167 -1.60 -17.28 -2.13
C GLU A 167 -2.01 -16.53 -0.83
N ASN A 168 -1.25 -16.70 0.26
CA ASN A 168 -1.44 -15.95 1.50
C ASN A 168 -0.86 -14.53 1.35
N VAL A 169 -1.76 -13.55 1.33
CA VAL A 169 -1.43 -12.13 1.12
C VAL A 169 -0.51 -11.58 2.21
N GLU A 170 -0.73 -11.90 3.48
CA GLU A 170 0.08 -11.34 4.57
C GLU A 170 1.51 -11.88 4.53
N GLU A 171 1.66 -13.20 4.34
CA GLU A 171 2.96 -13.87 4.22
C GLU A 171 3.71 -13.37 2.98
N THR A 172 3.00 -13.22 1.85
CA THR A 172 3.56 -12.69 0.59
C THR A 172 4.09 -11.27 0.75
N LEU A 173 3.31 -10.37 1.34
CA LEU A 173 3.71 -8.98 1.56
C LEU A 173 4.86 -8.87 2.56
N SER A 174 4.85 -9.72 3.58
CA SER A 174 5.93 -9.83 4.54
C SER A 174 7.23 -10.26 3.86
N ALA A 175 7.17 -11.31 3.03
CA ALA A 175 8.31 -11.79 2.25
C ALA A 175 8.80 -10.77 1.21
N TYR A 176 7.91 -9.99 0.59
CA TYR A 176 8.29 -8.93 -0.34
C TYR A 176 9.10 -7.83 0.36
N ASN A 177 8.71 -7.47 1.59
CA ASN A 177 9.35 -6.40 2.35
C ASN A 177 10.60 -6.83 3.13
N ALA A 178 10.55 -7.98 3.83
CA ALA A 178 11.62 -8.47 4.70
C ALA A 178 12.52 -9.52 4.03
N GLY A 179 12.11 -10.04 2.88
CA GLY A 179 12.72 -11.18 2.21
C GLY A 179 12.10 -12.52 2.64
N PRO A 180 12.07 -13.53 1.75
CA PRO A 180 11.41 -14.82 2.00
C PRO A 180 12.02 -15.57 3.18
N GLY A 181 13.34 -15.53 3.36
CA GLY A 181 13.99 -16.22 4.48
C GLY A 181 13.61 -15.66 5.86
N ALA A 182 13.32 -14.35 5.95
CA ALA A 182 12.85 -13.74 7.19
C ALA A 182 11.40 -14.16 7.50
N GLU A 183 10.58 -14.32 6.46
CA GLU A 183 9.21 -14.80 6.58
C GLU A 183 9.15 -16.30 6.95
N GLU A 184 9.95 -17.14 6.29
CA GLU A 184 10.10 -18.56 6.66
C GLU A 184 10.53 -18.73 8.12
N GLU A 185 11.46 -17.90 8.60
CA GLU A 185 11.88 -17.90 10.01
C GLU A 185 10.69 -17.56 10.93
N ALA A 186 9.90 -16.54 10.58
CA ALA A 186 8.73 -16.14 11.35
C ALA A 186 7.67 -17.25 11.43
N LEU A 187 7.37 -17.89 10.29
CA LEU A 187 6.44 -19.03 10.20
C LEU A 187 6.94 -20.21 11.04
N SER A 188 8.25 -20.49 11.04
CA SER A 188 8.85 -21.55 11.87
C SER A 188 8.68 -21.30 13.38
N GLN A 189 8.53 -20.04 13.77
CA GLN A 189 8.31 -19.60 15.14
C GLN A 189 6.80 -19.46 15.48
N GLY A 190 5.92 -19.68 14.51
CA GLY A 190 4.46 -19.62 14.67
C GLY A 190 3.85 -18.23 14.47
N TYR A 191 4.57 -17.29 13.84
CA TYR A 191 4.05 -15.99 13.42
C TYR A 191 3.61 -16.03 11.96
N THR A 192 2.64 -15.18 11.58
CA THR A 192 2.18 -15.02 10.18
C THR A 192 2.96 -13.94 9.41
N VAL A 193 3.74 -13.13 10.11
CA VAL A 193 4.50 -12.00 9.55
C VAL A 193 5.83 -11.89 10.30
N ALA A 194 6.90 -11.56 9.59
CA ALA A 194 8.20 -11.25 10.15
C ALA A 194 8.11 -10.20 11.27
N GLN A 195 8.68 -10.51 12.43
CA GLN A 195 8.43 -9.77 13.68
C GLN A 195 9.22 -8.44 13.82
N ASN A 196 9.69 -7.85 12.71
CA ASN A 196 10.23 -6.51 12.73
C ASN A 196 9.08 -5.49 12.53
N SER A 197 9.13 -4.37 13.26
CA SER A 197 8.02 -3.41 13.30
C SER A 197 7.70 -2.81 11.93
N GLN A 198 8.72 -2.58 11.10
CA GLN A 198 8.54 -2.01 9.77
C GLN A 198 7.72 -2.93 8.86
N THR A 199 7.98 -4.24 8.87
CA THR A 199 7.23 -5.21 8.06
C THR A 199 5.80 -5.41 8.58
N ILE A 200 5.60 -5.43 9.90
CA ILE A 200 4.24 -5.48 10.46
C ILE A 200 3.42 -4.27 10.02
N GLU A 201 4.01 -3.07 10.09
CA GLU A 201 3.37 -1.83 9.63
C GLU A 201 3.12 -1.85 8.11
N TYR A 202 4.06 -2.35 7.33
CA TYR A 202 3.95 -2.51 5.87
C TYR A 202 2.77 -3.41 5.48
N VAL A 203 2.69 -4.62 6.05
CA VAL A 203 1.62 -5.58 5.79
C VAL A 203 0.28 -4.99 6.20
N ALA A 204 0.19 -4.41 7.40
CA ALA A 204 -1.04 -3.81 7.91
C ALA A 204 -1.52 -2.63 7.04
N ALA A 205 -0.61 -1.77 6.58
CA ALA A 205 -0.97 -0.64 5.72
C ALA A 205 -1.58 -1.12 4.39
N ILE A 206 -0.97 -2.11 3.75
CA ILE A 206 -1.47 -2.64 2.48
C ILE A 206 -2.81 -3.36 2.66
N THR A 207 -2.92 -4.29 3.61
CA THR A 207 -4.13 -5.12 3.75
C THR A 207 -5.32 -4.38 4.34
N GLN A 208 -5.08 -3.42 5.24
CA GLN A 208 -6.15 -2.73 5.97
C GLN A 208 -6.51 -1.37 5.38
N GLN A 209 -5.61 -0.75 4.61
CA GLN A 209 -5.83 0.60 4.07
C GLN A 209 -5.80 0.63 2.55
N TRP A 210 -4.70 0.19 1.91
CA TRP A 210 -4.52 0.40 0.48
C TRP A 210 -5.35 -0.52 -0.39
N ILE A 211 -5.41 -1.81 -0.07
CA ILE A 211 -6.24 -2.77 -0.83
C ILE A 211 -7.72 -2.36 -0.79
N PRO A 212 -8.35 -2.13 0.39
CA PRO A 212 -9.71 -1.63 0.43
C PRO A 212 -9.91 -0.32 -0.35
N ALA A 213 -8.91 0.56 -0.35
CA ALA A 213 -8.97 1.81 -1.09
C ALA A 213 -8.93 1.66 -2.61
N LEU A 214 -8.30 0.59 -3.09
CA LEU A 214 -8.03 0.33 -4.50
C LEU A 214 -9.00 -0.67 -5.11
N GLU A 215 -9.77 -1.41 -4.30
CA GLU A 215 -10.78 -2.37 -4.75
C GLU A 215 -11.76 -1.84 -5.81
N PRO A 216 -12.31 -0.61 -5.70
CA PRO A 216 -13.20 -0.07 -6.73
C PRO A 216 -12.58 0.06 -8.13
N TYR A 217 -11.25 0.08 -8.20
CA TYR A 217 -10.48 0.33 -9.41
C TYR A 217 -9.83 -0.93 -9.98
N PHE A 218 -9.39 -1.83 -9.11
CA PHE A 218 -8.58 -3.00 -9.46
C PHE A 218 -9.24 -4.35 -9.12
N GLY A 219 -10.44 -4.34 -8.52
CA GLY A 219 -11.13 -5.53 -8.07
C GLY A 219 -10.66 -6.01 -6.69
N SER A 220 -11.20 -7.14 -6.23
CA SER A 220 -10.79 -7.78 -4.97
C SER A 220 -9.65 -8.77 -5.19
N ILE A 221 -9.06 -9.22 -4.09
CA ILE A 221 -8.26 -10.45 -4.01
C ILE A 221 -9.16 -11.66 -4.27
#